data_AF-A0A286P5K0-F1
#
_entry.id   AF-A0A286P5K0-F1
#
_cell.length_a   1.000
_cell.length_b   1.000
_cell.length_c   1.000
_cell.angle_alpha   90.00
_cell.angle_beta   90.00
_cell.angle_gamma   90.00
#
_symmetry.space_group_name_H-M   'P 1'
#
loop_
_entity.id
_entity.type
_entity.pdbx_description
1 polymer ?
#
loop_
_entity_poly.entity_id
_entity_poly.type
_entity_poly.pdbx_seq_one_letter_code
_entity_poly.pdbx_strand_id
1 'polypeptide(L)' 'MWGAAHGKDAHYLRVYVGHLRRKLECDPRRPAYIVTETGVGYRLAGAR' A
#
# COMPACT_ATOMS: atom_id res chain seq x y z
N MET A 1 11.18 0.92 1.41
CA MET A 1 10.07 0.21 2.09
C MET A 1 9.54 1.17 3.15
N TRP A 2 8.30 1.63 3.07
CA TRP A 2 7.73 2.53 4.09
C TRP A 2 7.35 1.66 5.30
N GLY A 3 8.38 1.28 6.08
CA GLY A 3 8.30 0.34 7.20
C GLY A 3 7.91 0.99 8.52
N ALA A 4 7.84 0.18 9.58
CA ALA A 4 7.37 0.43 10.96
C ALA A 4 7.92 1.67 11.73
N ALA A 5 8.69 2.55 11.09
CA ALA A 5 9.29 3.73 11.72
C ALA A 5 8.27 4.82 12.11
N HIS A 6 7.02 4.76 11.62
CA HIS A 6 6.05 5.84 11.78
C HIS A 6 4.68 5.33 12.27
N GLY A 7 4.64 4.77 13.49
CA GLY A 7 3.40 4.25 14.09
C GLY A 7 2.23 5.25 14.15
N LYS A 8 2.53 6.56 14.16
CA LYS A 8 1.54 7.67 14.11
C LYS A 8 0.97 7.85 12.70
N ASP A 9 1.81 7.69 11.69
CA ASP A 9 1.47 7.93 10.28
C ASP A 9 0.91 6.67 9.60
N ALA A 10 0.90 5.52 10.30
CA ALA A 10 0.40 4.26 9.78
C ALA A 10 -1.09 4.30 9.41
N HIS A 11 -1.91 5.06 10.15
CA HIS A 11 -3.32 5.27 9.80
C HIS A 11 -3.45 6.10 8.51
N TYR A 12 -2.75 7.23 8.44
CA TYR A 12 -2.74 8.10 7.27
C TYR A 12 -2.23 7.37 6.02
N LEU A 13 -1.16 6.59 6.16
CA LEU A 13 -0.61 5.76 5.10
C LEU A 13 -1.62 4.75 4.57
N ARG A 14 -2.41 4.12 5.45
CA ARG A 14 -3.46 3.17 5.07
C ARG A 14 -4.53 3.84 4.21
N VAL A 15 -5.00 5.02 4.63
CA VAL A 15 -6.01 5.80 3.89
C VAL A 15 -5.46 6.21 2.53
N TYR A 16 -4.24 6.76 2.50
CA TYR A 16 -3.60 7.21 1.27
C TYR A 16 -3.35 6.05 0.28
N VAL A 17 -2.85 4.90 0.75
CA VAL A 17 -2.71 3.70 -0.08
C VAL A 17 -4.07 3.22 -0.60
N GLY A 18 -5.13 3.30 0.21
CA GLY A 18 -6.49 3.03 -0.25
C GLY A 18 -6.93 3.95 -1.39
N HIS A 19 -6.54 5.23 -1.35
CA HIS A 19 -6.83 6.20 -2.42
C HIS A 19 -6.05 5.87 -3.69
N LEU A 20 -4.77 5.52 -3.56
CA LEU A 20 -3.93 5.14 -4.69
C LEU A 20 -4.43 3.86 -5.36
N ARG A 21 -4.80 2.82 -4.58
CA ARG A 21 -5.30 1.56 -5.14
C ARG A 21 -6.57 1.76 -5.97
N ARG A 22 -7.47 2.66 -5.55
CA ARG A 22 -8.66 3.00 -6.35
C ARG A 22 -8.35 3.68 -7.69
N LYS A 23 -7.19 4.31 -7.82
CA LYS A 23 -6.77 5.00 -9.05
C LYS A 23 -5.93 4.12 -9.96
N LEU A 24 -5.15 3.20 -9.39
CA LEU A 24 -4.13 2.44 -10.11
C LEU A 24 -4.52 0.98 -10.34
N GLU A 25 -5.27 0.37 -9.43
CA GLU A 25 -5.61 -1.05 -9.50
C GLU A 25 -6.92 -1.26 -10.28
N CYS A 26 -7.01 -2.36 -11.03
CA CYS A 26 -8.25 -2.78 -11.66
C CYS A 26 -9.30 -3.23 -10.63
N ASP A 27 -8.90 -4.02 -9.62
CA ASP A 27 -9.69 -4.30 -8.42
C ASP A 27 -8.87 -3.91 -7.17
N PRO A 28 -9.28 -2.86 -6.42
CA PRO A 28 -8.59 -2.43 -5.21
C PRO A 28 -8.47 -3.50 -4.11
N ARG A 29 -9.33 -4.53 -4.13
CA ARG A 29 -9.30 -5.67 -3.19
C ARG A 29 -8.30 -6.74 -3.60
N ARG A 30 -7.84 -6.72 -4.87
CA ARG A 30 -6.83 -7.62 -5.42
C ARG A 30 -5.67 -6.80 -6.00
N PRO A 31 -4.92 -6.07 -5.16
CA PRO A 31 -3.92 -5.14 -5.63
C PRO A 31 -2.74 -5.87 -6.29
N ALA A 32 -2.41 -5.46 -7.51
CA ALA A 32 -1.28 -5.96 -8.29
C ALA A 32 -0.06 -5.04 -8.19
N TYR A 33 -0.25 -3.72 -8.05
CA TYR A 33 0.83 -2.74 -8.02
C TYR A 33 1.28 -2.40 -6.61
N ILE A 34 0.35 -2.20 -5.67
CA ILE A 34 0.66 -1.85 -4.28
C ILE A 34 0.33 -3.02 -3.36
N VAL A 35 1.32 -3.84 -3.02
CA VAL A 35 1.14 -5.07 -2.23
C VAL A 35 1.35 -4.79 -0.74
N THR A 36 0.51 -5.38 0.11
CA THR A 36 0.70 -5.34 1.57
C THR A 36 1.61 -6.49 1.99
N GLU A 37 2.68 -6.16 2.71
CA GLU A 37 3.64 -7.09 3.27
C GLU A 37 3.45 -7.12 4.80
N THR A 38 2.90 -8.22 5.31
CA THR A 38 2.51 -8.36 6.72
C THR A 38 3.69 -8.17 7.65
N GLY A 39 3.51 -7.35 8.70
CA GLY A 39 4.58 -7.02 9.66
C GLY A 39 5.59 -5.99 9.16
N VAL A 40 5.51 -5.60 7.88
CA VAL A 40 6.49 -4.74 7.23
C VAL A 40 5.85 -3.44 6.74
N GLY A 41 4.82 -3.50 5.89
CA GLY A 41 4.17 -2.32 5.33
C GLY A 41 3.66 -2.54 3.90
N TYR A 42 3.92 -1.58 3.01
CA TYR A 42 3.53 -1.66 1.60
C TYR A 42 4.75 -1.69 0.69
N ARG A 43 4.63 -2.45 -0.40
CA ARG A 43 5.65 -2.57 -1.44
C ARG A 43 5.04 -2.30 -2.81
N LEU A 44 5.79 -1.60 -3.66
CA LEU A 44 5.47 -1.49 -5.09
C LEU A 44 5.97 -2.75 -5.79
N ALA A 45 5.07 -3.49 -6.41
CA ALA A 45 5.44 -4.51 -7.38
C ALA A 45 5.69 -3.80 -8.72
N GLY A 46 6.84 -4.07 -9.33
CA GLY A 46 7.13 -3.55 -10.66
C GLY A 46 6.05 -4.03 -11.63
N ALA A 47 5.35 -3.10 -12.27
CA ALA A 47 4.53 -3.41 -13.43
C ALA A 47 5.47 -4.01 -14.48
N ARG A 48 5.27 -5.28 -14.81
CA ARG A 48 5.94 -5.89 -15.95
C ARG A 48 5.21 -5.51 -17.23
#